data_AF-A0A368FCR6-F1
#
_entry.id   AF-A0A368FCR6-F1
#
_cell.length_a   1.000
_cell.length_b   1.000
_cell.length_c   1.000
_cell.angle_alpha   90.00
_cell.angle_beta   90.00
_cell.angle_gamma   90.00
#
_symmetry.space_group_name_H-M   'P 1'
#
loop_
_entity.id
_entity.type
_entity.pdbx_description
1 polymer ?
#
loop_
_entity_poly.entity_id
_entity_poly.type
_entity_poly.pdbx_seq_one_letter_code
_entity_poly.pdbx_strand_id
1 'polypeptide(L)' 'MKGSERIGGPLFYQMTDTAIWTLPEVTLRDRGEYFCVVVSENGNHTVKTFLDTRGKRH' A
#
# COMPACT_ATOMS: atom_id res chain seq x y z
N MET A 1 1.48 -2.03 2.73
CA MET A 1 2.85 -1.88 3.27
C MET A 1 3.68 -1.06 2.30
N LYS A 2 4.70 -0.34 2.80
CA LYS A 2 5.73 0.31 1.98
C LYS A 2 7.05 -0.37 2.31
N GLY A 3 7.63 -1.12 1.37
CA GLY A 3 8.64 -2.11 1.73
C GLY A 3 8.11 -3.07 2.82
N SER A 4 8.83 -3.17 3.94
CA SER A 4 8.43 -3.97 5.12
C SER A 4 7.57 -3.21 6.15
N GLU A 5 7.33 -1.91 5.96
CA GLU A 5 6.60 -1.09 6.92
C GLU A 5 5.08 -1.20 6.72
N ARG A 6 4.34 -1.49 7.81
CA ARG A 6 2.88 -1.46 7.80
C ARG A 6 2.38 -0.02 7.98
N ILE A 7 2.10 0.62 6.85
CA ILE A 7 1.63 2.01 6.74
C ILE A 7 0.11 2.20 6.81
N GLY A 8 -0.67 1.11 6.87
CA GLY A 8 -2.13 1.16 6.94
C GLY A 8 -2.68 0.05 7.82
N GLY A 9 -3.54 0.41 8.76
CA GLY A 9 -4.31 -0.51 9.61
C GLY A 9 -3.50 -1.53 10.44
N PRO A 10 -4.22 -2.25 11.31
CA PRO A 10 -4.79 -3.50 10.85
C PRO A 10 -6.26 -3.30 10.47
N LEU A 11 -6.60 -3.68 9.24
CA LEU A 11 -7.97 -3.63 8.74
C LEU A 11 -8.55 -5.04 8.82
N PHE A 12 -9.63 -5.21 9.58
CA PHE A 12 -10.32 -6.47 9.73
C PHE A 12 -11.71 -6.37 9.11
N TYR A 13 -12.01 -7.28 8.20
CA TYR A 13 -13.29 -7.34 7.51
C TYR A 13 -13.80 -8.77 7.59
N GLN A 14 -15.09 -8.95 7.87
CA GLN A 14 -15.72 -10.27 7.70
C GLN A 14 -15.77 -10.65 6.21
N MET A 15 -15.99 -9.65 5.34
CA MET A 15 -15.95 -9.77 3.89
C MET A 15 -15.66 -8.39 3.31
N THR A 16 -14.72 -8.30 2.37
CA THR A 16 -14.48 -7.09 1.58
C THR A 16 -13.80 -7.45 0.27
N ASP A 17 -14.15 -6.74 -0.78
CA ASP A 17 -13.43 -6.77 -2.06
C ASP A 17 -12.41 -5.64 -2.16
N THR A 18 -12.47 -4.63 -1.27
CA THR A 18 -11.65 -3.41 -1.41
C THR A 18 -11.22 -2.84 -0.07
N ALA A 19 -9.96 -2.45 0.03
CA ALA A 19 -9.41 -1.63 1.09
C ALA A 19 -8.64 -0.47 0.46
N ILE A 20 -8.93 0.76 0.87
CA ILE A 20 -8.33 1.97 0.31
C ILE A 20 -7.44 2.60 1.36
N TRP A 21 -6.20 2.92 0.96
CA TRP A 21 -5.29 3.74 1.74
C TRP A 21 -4.86 4.94 0.88
N THR A 22 -5.11 6.14 1.39
CA THR A 22 -4.90 7.39 0.65
C THR A 22 -3.71 8.13 1.23
N LEU A 23 -2.76 8.50 0.37
CA LEU A 23 -1.73 9.48 0.66
C LEU A 23 -2.34 10.88 0.42
N PRO A 24 -2.56 11.71 1.46
CA PRO A 24 -3.18 13.02 1.27
C PRO A 24 -2.28 13.97 0.46
N GLU A 25 -0.97 13.80 0.54
CA GLU A 25 0.02 14.51 -0.25
C GLU A 25 1.13 13.54 -0.66
N VAL A 26 1.67 13.70 -1.86
CA VAL A 26 2.75 12.84 -2.39
C VAL A 26 4.03 13.66 -2.51
N THR A 27 5.10 13.17 -1.88
CA THR A 27 6.43 13.77 -1.89
C THR A 27 7.46 12.85 -2.54
N LEU A 28 8.68 13.35 -2.77
CA LEU A 28 9.78 12.51 -3.26
C LEU A 28 10.11 11.33 -2.32
N ARG A 29 9.80 11.45 -1.02
CA ARG A 29 10.03 10.40 -0.02
C ARG A 29 9.07 9.22 -0.18
N ASP A 30 7.95 9.42 -0.88
CA ASP A 30 6.94 8.39 -1.10
C ASP A 30 7.28 7.46 -2.26
N ARG A 31 8.31 7.78 -3.06
CA ARG A 31 8.82 6.87 -4.10
C ARG A 31 9.17 5.50 -3.50
N GLY A 32 8.71 4.42 -4.14
CA GLY A 32 9.10 3.07 -3.74
C GLY A 32 8.07 1.99 -4.03
N GLU A 33 8.37 0.77 -3.57
CA GLU A 33 7.46 -0.37 -3.67
C GLU A 33 6.40 -0.34 -2.57
N TYR A 34 5.15 -0.56 -2.98
CA TYR A 34 3.99 -0.71 -2.12
C TYR A 34 3.38 -2.09 -2.30
N PHE A 35 2.95 -2.69 -1.20
CA PHE A 35 2.39 -4.03 -1.15
C PHE A 35 0.98 -3.99 -0.57
N CYS A 36 0.03 -4.64 -1.23
CA CYS A 36 -1.25 -4.99 -0.63
C CYS A 36 -1.17 -6.44 -0.18
N VAL A 37 -1.48 -6.70 1.09
CA VAL A 37 -1.38 -8.01 1.73
C VAL A 37 -2.74 -8.36 2.30
N VAL A 38 -3.33 -9.44 1.80
CA VAL A 38 -4.59 -10.01 2.29
C VAL A 38 -4.27 -11.32 3.00
N VAL A 39 -4.77 -11.46 4.23
CA VAL A 39 -4.60 -12.65 5.06
C VAL A 39 -5.98 -13.15 5.45
N SER A 40 -6.26 -14.42 5.18
CA SER A 40 -7.53 -15.06 5.51
C SER A 40 -7.31 -16.53 5.88
N GLU A 41 -8.31 -17.17 6.47
CA GLU A 41 -8.29 -18.61 6.74
C GLU A 41 -8.19 -19.45 5.45
N ASN A 42 -8.67 -18.91 4.32
CA ASN A 42 -8.62 -19.55 3.01
C ASN A 42 -7.29 -19.33 2.27
N GLY A 43 -6.35 -18.59 2.87
CA GLY A 43 -5.04 -18.32 2.32
C GLY A 43 -4.67 -16.84 2.29
N ASN A 44 -3.41 -16.60 1.90
CA ASN A 44 -2.81 -15.28 1.85
C ASN A 44 -2.51 -14.87 0.41
N HIS A 45 -2.76 -13.61 0.07
CA HIS A 45 -2.42 -13.05 -1.22
C HIS A 45 -1.69 -11.73 -1.05
N THR A 46 -0.54 -11.60 -1.72
CA THR A 46 0.21 -10.35 -1.82
C THR A 46 0.31 -9.90 -3.27
N VAL A 47 0.10 -8.61 -3.51
CA VAL A 47 0.38 -7.94 -4.80
C VAL A 47 1.24 -6.71 -4.54
N LYS A 48 2.02 -6.29 -5.55
CA LYS A 48 2.91 -5.13 -5.44
C LYS A 48 2.76 -4.14 -6.59
N THR A 49 3.06 -2.88 -6.30
CA THR A 49 3.15 -1.79 -7.27
C THR A 49 4.31 -0.86 -6.91
N PHE A 50 4.75 -0.01 -7.84
CA PHE A 50 5.82 0.96 -7.62
C PHE A 50 5.29 2.39 -7.82
N LEU A 51 5.44 3.24 -6.81
CA LEU A 51 5.12 4.65 -6.91
C LEU A 51 6.35 5.41 -7.45
N ASP A 52 6.24 5.90 -8.68
CA ASP A 52 7.24 6.77 -9.31
C ASP A 52 6.85 8.24 -9.10
N THR A 53 7.60 8.96 -8.26
CA THR A 53 7.44 10.40 -8.09
C THR A 53 8.52 11.13 -8.90
N ARG A 54 8.09 12.14 -9.67
CA ARG A 54 9.00 13.00 -10.44
C ARG A 54 9.11 14.35 -9.72
N GLY A 55 10.34 14.76 -9.43
CA GLY A 55 10.60 16.12 -8.96
C GLY A 55 10.33 17.13 -10.08
N LYS A 56 9.83 18.31 -9.74
CA LYS A 56 9.90 19.43 -10.68
C LYS A 56 11.38 19.76 -10.89
N ARG A 57 11.88 19.63 -12.12
CA ARG A 57 13.17 20.20 -12.49
C ARG A 57 13.02 21.72 -12.39
N HIS A 58 13.78 22.35 -11.49
CA HIS A 58 14.01 23.79 -11.50
C HIS A 58 15.08 24.12 -12.54
#